data_AF-A0A366LPA7-F1
#
_entry.id   AF-A0A366LPA7-F1
#
_cell.length_a   1.000
_cell.length_b   1.000
_cell.length_c   1.000
_cell.angle_alpha   90.00
_cell.angle_beta   90.00
_cell.angle_gamma   90.00
#
_symmetry.space_group_name_H-M   'P 1'
#
loop_
_entity.id
_entity.type
_entity.pdbx_description
1 polymer ?
#
loop_
_entity_poly.entity_id
_entity_poly.type
_entity_poly.pdbx_seq_one_letter_code
_entity_poly.pdbx_strand_id
1 'polypeptide(L)' 'MDPDRVLTAAEGIAIKKRVAALKAAPQWRWMGNYGNVYDPVTVANEPPVSGAGAIMFEILDNGLIPAWMYY' A
#
# COMPACT_ATOMS: atom_id res chain seq x y z
N MET A 1 -20.46 -12.54 16.75
CA MET A 1 -19.71 -12.10 17.94
C MET A 1 -20.49 -10.97 18.56
N ASP A 2 -20.62 -10.95 19.89
CA ASP A 2 -21.21 -9.83 20.63
C ASP A 2 -20.34 -8.57 20.44
N PRO A 3 -20.88 -7.49 19.84
CA PRO A 3 -20.13 -6.26 19.59
C PRO A 3 -19.69 -5.55 20.89
N ASP A 4 -20.33 -5.82 22.02
CA ASP A 4 -20.06 -5.15 23.30
C ASP A 4 -19.10 -5.94 24.21
N ARG A 5 -18.56 -7.06 23.73
CA ARG A 5 -17.63 -7.88 24.50
C ARG A 5 -16.33 -7.13 24.78
N VAL A 6 -16.04 -6.93 26.06
CA VAL A 6 -14.76 -6.36 26.52
C VAL A 6 -13.62 -7.36 26.30
N LEU A 7 -12.54 -6.88 25.70
CA LEU A 7 -11.32 -7.66 25.45
C LEU A 7 -10.49 -7.79 26.74
N THR A 8 -9.91 -8.97 26.94
CA THR A 8 -8.82 -9.13 27.91
C THR A 8 -7.55 -8.41 27.42
N ALA A 9 -6.64 -8.10 28.34
CA ALA A 9 -5.35 -7.49 27.98
C ALA A 9 -4.54 -8.36 27.00
N ALA A 10 -4.56 -9.69 27.17
CA ALA A 10 -3.86 -10.63 26.29
C ALA A 10 -4.42 -10.60 24.87
N GLU A 11 -5.74 -10.60 24.71
CA GLU A 11 -6.40 -10.47 23.40
C GLU A 11 -6.08 -9.12 22.75
N GLY A 12 -6.11 -8.03 23.52
CA GLY A 12 -5.73 -6.71 23.03
C GLY A 12 -4.30 -6.65 22.51
N ILE A 13 -3.34 -7.27 23.21
CA ILE A 13 -1.95 -7.38 22.77
C ILE A 13 -1.85 -8.22 21.49
N ALA A 14 -2.56 -9.35 21.41
CA ALA A 14 -2.56 -10.20 20.22
C ALA A 14 -3.10 -9.46 18.98
N ILE A 15 -4.19 -8.71 19.14
CA ILE A 15 -4.75 -7.87 18.08
C ILE A 15 -3.74 -6.79 17.64
N LYS A 16 -3.11 -6.09 18.59
CA LYS A 16 -2.10 -5.07 18.27
C LYS A 16 -0.94 -5.66 17.46
N LYS A 17 -0.42 -6.82 17.86
CA LYS A 17 0.64 -7.52 17.13
C LYS A 17 0.19 -7.90 15.71
N ARG A 18 -1.02 -8.41 15.57
CA ARG A 18 -1.61 -8.77 14.26
C ARG A 18 -1.78 -7.55 13.36
N VAL A 19 -2.32 -6.45 13.89
CA VAL A 19 -2.48 -5.19 13.13
C VAL A 19 -1.13 -4.61 12.72
N ALA A 20 -0.13 -4.63 13.61
CA ALA A 20 1.22 -4.19 13.28
C ALA A 20 1.85 -5.05 12.17
N ALA A 21 1.69 -6.37 12.24
CA ALA A 21 2.17 -7.30 11.21
C ALA A 21 1.46 -7.08 9.86
N LEU A 22 0.14 -6.84 9.86
CA LEU A 22 -0.62 -6.53 8.64
C LEU A 22 -0.21 -5.18 8.04
N LYS A 23 0.11 -4.19 8.86
CA LYS A 23 0.63 -2.89 8.40
C LYS A 23 2.02 -3.01 7.76
N ALA A 24 2.83 -3.94 8.25
CA ALA A 24 4.16 -4.23 7.73
C ALA A 24 4.16 -5.19 6.52
N ALA A 25 3.03 -5.85 6.25
CA ALA A 25 2.90 -6.70 5.07
C ALA A 25 2.81 -5.82 3.81
N PRO A 26 3.55 -6.19 2.74
CA PRO A 26 3.44 -5.49 1.47
C PRO A 26 2.00 -5.44 0.97
N GLN A 27 1.57 -4.28 0.49
CA GLN A 27 0.25 -4.08 -0.06
C GLN A 27 0.28 -3.07 -1.20
N TRP A 28 -0.71 -3.13 -2.09
CA TRP A 28 -0.85 -2.14 -3.14
C TRP A 28 -1.25 -0.79 -2.56
N ARG A 29 -0.45 0.23 -2.85
CA ARG A 29 -0.65 1.61 -2.41
C ARG A 29 -0.72 2.51 -3.62
N TRP A 30 -1.72 3.37 -3.65
CA TRP A 30 -1.83 4.39 -4.67
C TRP A 30 -0.75 5.45 -4.47
N MET A 31 -0.04 5.78 -5.54
CA MET A 31 1.10 6.69 -5.53
C MET A 31 0.78 8.05 -6.16
N GLY A 32 -0.47 8.27 -6.59
CA GLY A 32 -0.90 9.51 -7.24
C GLY A 32 -1.16 9.35 -8.74
N ASN A 33 -1.49 10.48 -9.37
CA ASN A 33 -1.73 10.60 -10.80
C ASN A 33 -0.64 11.48 -11.42
N TYR A 34 0.15 10.92 -12.32
CA TYR A 34 1.27 11.61 -12.95
C TYR A 34 0.86 12.19 -14.30
N GLY A 35 1.51 13.28 -14.71
CA GLY A 35 1.32 13.90 -16.03
C GLY A 35 2.34 13.46 -17.07
N ASN A 36 3.29 12.61 -16.69
CA ASN A 36 4.43 12.21 -17.50
C ASN A 36 4.77 10.74 -17.24
N VAL A 37 5.08 9.99 -18.31
CA VAL A 37 5.37 8.54 -18.26
C VAL A 37 6.63 8.20 -17.49
N TYR A 38 7.54 9.16 -17.29
CA TYR A 38 8.77 8.93 -16.52
C TYR A 38 8.56 9.02 -15.01
N ASP A 39 7.55 9.76 -14.54
CA ASP A 39 7.37 10.00 -13.11
C ASP A 39 6.98 8.71 -12.33
N PRO A 40 6.08 7.84 -12.83
CA PRO A 40 5.83 6.53 -12.20
C PRO A 40 7.10 5.67 -12.10
N VAL A 41 8.00 5.77 -13.09
CA VAL A 41 9.27 5.04 -13.10
C VAL A 41 10.21 5.58 -12.04
N THR A 42 10.31 6.91 -11.91
CA THR A 42 11.10 7.55 -10.85
C THR A 42 10.63 7.08 -9.47
N VAL A 43 9.33 7.12 -9.22
CA VAL A 43 8.75 6.74 -7.92
C VAL A 43 8.91 5.25 -7.63
N ALA A 44 8.86 4.37 -8.64
CA ALA A 44 9.20 2.95 -8.48
C ALA A 44 10.63 2.70 -7.96
N ASN A 45 11.55 3.61 -8.28
CA ASN A 45 12.97 3.51 -7.92
C ASN A 45 13.30 4.26 -6.61
N GLU A 46 12.35 4.98 -6.01
CA GLU A 46 12.56 5.64 -4.72
C GLU A 46 12.45 4.63 -3.56
N PRO A 47 13.20 4.83 -2.45
CA PRO A 47 13.05 4.00 -1.26
C PRO A 47 11.63 4.07 -0.66
N PRO A 48 10.96 2.95 -0.38
CA PRO A 48 11.40 1.56 -0.62
C PRO A 48 11.33 1.17 -2.10
N VAL A 49 12.46 0.74 -2.64
CA VAL A 49 12.59 0.37 -4.07
C VAL A 49 11.62 -0.76 -4.39
N SER A 50 10.81 -0.56 -5.44
CA SER A 50 9.89 -1.59 -5.90
C SER A 50 10.63 -2.78 -6.49
N GLY A 51 10.22 -3.99 -6.09
CA GLY A 51 10.67 -5.22 -6.73
C GLY A 51 10.09 -5.41 -8.14
N ALA A 52 10.54 -6.45 -8.84
CA ALA A 52 9.96 -6.83 -10.13
C ALA A 52 8.45 -7.10 -10.00
N GLY A 53 7.64 -6.44 -10.83
CA GLY A 53 6.18 -6.56 -10.80
C GLY A 53 5.50 -5.79 -9.65
N ALA A 54 6.22 -4.98 -8.88
CA ALA A 54 5.68 -4.20 -7.76
C ALA A 54 5.22 -2.78 -8.16
N ILE A 55 4.98 -2.53 -9.44
CA ILE A 55 4.35 -1.32 -9.95
C ILE A 55 3.28 -1.66 -11.00
N MET A 56 2.15 -0.97 -10.94
CA MET A 56 1.10 -0.97 -11.96
C MET A 56 0.74 0.48 -12.30
N PHE A 57 0.56 0.79 -13.58
CA PHE A 57 0.02 2.07 -14.02
C PHE A 57 -0.81 1.89 -15.28
N GLU A 58 -1.68 2.84 -15.54
CA GLU A 58 -2.51 2.92 -16.73
C GLU A 58 -2.36 4.33 -17.34
N ILE A 59 -2.41 4.45 -18.66
CA ILE A 59 -2.43 5.76 -19.33
C ILE A 59 -3.88 6.06 -19.68
N LEU A 60 -4.47 7.05 -19.02
CA LEU A 60 -5.85 7.46 -19.25
C LEU A 60 -5.95 8.45 -20.42
N ASP A 61 -7.12 8.51 -21.07
CA ASP A 61 -7.38 9.41 -22.21
C ASP A 61 -7.23 10.91 -21.88
N ASN A 62 -7.30 11.27 -20.59
CA ASN A 62 -7.07 12.64 -20.11
C ASN A 62 -5.58 12.98 -19.87
N GLY A 63 -4.67 12.07 -20.22
CA GLY A 63 -3.22 12.24 -20.04
C GLY A 63 -2.71 11.98 -18.62
N LEU A 64 -3.59 11.61 -17.68
CA LEU A 64 -3.18 11.22 -16.34
C LEU A 64 -2.74 9.75 -16.31
N ILE A 65 -1.73 9.49 -15.49
CA ILE A 65 -1.13 8.18 -15.31
C ILE A 65 -1.23 7.82 -13.83
N PRO A 66 -2.36 7.25 -13.37
CA PRO A 66 -2.45 6.73 -12.01
C PRO A 66 -1.47 5.57 -11.82
N ALA A 67 -0.72 5.56 -10.72
CA ALA A 67 0.22 4.48 -10.41
C ALA A 67 -0.02 3.88 -9.02
N TRP A 68 0.27 2.59 -8.90
CA TRP A 68 0.24 1.83 -7.66
C TRP A 68 1.54 1.09 -7.47
N MET A 69 2.08 1.11 -6.26
CA MET A 69 3.26 0.35 -5.87
C MET A 69 2.95 -0.67 -4.78
N TYR A 70 3.66 -1.79 -4.79
CA TYR A 70 3.51 -2.86 -3.81
C TYR A 70 4.69 -2.87 -2.83
N TYR A 71 4.44 -2.42 -1.60
CA TYR A 71 5.43 -2.41 -0.50
C TYR A 71 4.77 -2.32 0.89
#